data_AF-A0A959CH46-F1
#
_entry.id   AF-A0A959CH46-F1
#
_cell.length_a   1.000
_cell.length_b   1.000
_cell.length_c   1.000
_cell.angle_alpha   90.00
_cell.angle_beta   90.00
_cell.angle_gamma   90.00
#
_symmetry.space_group_name_H-M   'P 1'
#
loop_
_entity.id
_entity.type
_entity.pdbx_description
1 polymer ?
#
loop_
_entity_poly.entity_id
_entity_poly.type
_entity_poly.pdbx_seq_one_letter_code
_entity_poly.pdbx_strand_id
1 'polypeptide(L)'
;MEKTTKPPRVSFSHFLEKFPEVELPVTLAEEAHHAFSLRNDPLPPLMIEQFILPLEEREMDDYTEFVPCMKIPETHDFHAIIYWRAGLMNYHYTLACFTKKGELIDKRIIAGTFSDGHTLTNSVATIDEDWTISIVSGQTRSGEKNYDASSSTANQLELLPEGQIVNISD
;
A
#
# COMPACT_ATOMS: atom_id res chain seq x y z
N MET A 1 2.25 -30.59 -33.26
CA MET A 1 2.38 -30.70 -31.80
C MET A 1 2.54 -29.28 -31.27
N GLU A 2 1.46 -28.67 -30.78
CA GLU A 2 1.54 -27.42 -30.02
C GLU A 2 2.32 -27.70 -28.75
N LYS A 3 3.52 -27.11 -28.61
CA LYS A 3 4.19 -27.02 -27.32
C LYS A 3 3.41 -26.00 -26.50
N THR A 4 2.51 -26.48 -25.64
CA THR A 4 1.91 -25.67 -24.58
C THR A 4 3.00 -25.29 -23.57
N THR A 5 3.76 -24.24 -23.88
CA THR A 5 4.64 -23.60 -22.91
C THR A 5 3.77 -22.98 -21.83
N LYS A 6 3.81 -23.53 -20.61
CA LYS A 6 3.16 -22.92 -19.44
C LYS A 6 3.62 -21.46 -19.34
N PRO A 7 2.71 -20.51 -19.07
CA PRO A 7 3.09 -19.11 -18.91
C PRO A 7 4.13 -19.00 -17.79
N PRO A 8 5.11 -18.08 -17.91
CA PRO A 8 6.12 -17.87 -16.88
C PRO A 8 5.45 -17.54 -15.55
N ARG A 9 5.91 -18.16 -14.46
CA ARG A 9 5.42 -17.91 -13.10
C ARG A 9 6.54 -17.43 -12.21
N VAL A 10 6.27 -16.38 -11.45
CA VAL A 10 7.14 -15.88 -10.39
C VAL A 10 6.74 -16.55 -9.09
N SER A 11 7.71 -17.01 -8.31
CA SER A 11 7.46 -17.52 -6.97
C SER A 11 7.15 -16.37 -6.01
N PHE A 12 6.26 -16.59 -5.05
CA PHE A 12 5.91 -15.58 -4.05
C PHE A 12 7.12 -15.07 -3.25
N SER A 13 8.08 -15.94 -2.91
CA SER A 13 9.33 -15.52 -2.25
C SER A 13 10.12 -14.48 -3.05
N HIS A 14 10.19 -14.64 -4.38
CA HIS A 14 10.90 -13.71 -5.25
C HIS A 14 10.15 -12.37 -5.42
N PHE A 15 8.83 -12.40 -5.27
CA PHE A 15 8.03 -11.18 -5.15
C PHE A 15 8.34 -10.47 -3.82
N LEU A 16 8.40 -11.20 -2.71
CA LEU A 16 8.74 -10.63 -1.39
C LEU A 16 10.15 -10.01 -1.32
N GLU A 17 11.12 -10.55 -2.08
CA GLU A 17 12.49 -9.99 -2.18
C GLU A 17 12.52 -8.56 -2.71
N LYS A 18 11.45 -8.08 -3.35
CA LYS A 18 11.33 -6.68 -3.81
C LYS A 18 11.05 -5.69 -2.69
N PHE A 19 10.63 -6.17 -1.53
CA PHE A 19 10.22 -5.34 -0.40
C PHE A 19 11.32 -5.34 0.66
N PRO A 20 12.03 -4.21 0.84
CA PRO A 20 13.01 -4.11 1.91
C PRO A 20 12.31 -4.19 3.27
N GLU A 21 12.96 -4.82 4.24
CA GLU A 21 12.56 -4.69 5.64
C GLU A 21 12.97 -3.31 6.15
N VAL A 22 12.13 -2.67 6.95
CA VAL A 22 12.43 -1.38 7.58
C VAL A 22 12.25 -1.49 9.08
N GLU A 23 12.97 -0.63 9.81
CA GLU A 23 12.76 -0.46 11.25
C GLU A 23 11.49 0.39 11.47
N LEU A 24 10.68 -0.03 12.44
CA LEU A 24 9.54 0.73 12.93
C LEU A 24 10.01 1.65 14.08
N PRO A 25 9.36 2.82 14.28
CA PRO A 25 8.17 3.30 13.58
C PRO A 25 8.51 3.93 12.23
N VAL A 26 7.54 3.95 11.33
CA VAL A 26 7.68 4.58 10.00
C VAL A 26 6.45 5.37 9.62
N THR A 27 6.67 6.53 9.00
CA THR A 27 5.60 7.41 8.53
C THR A 27 5.58 7.48 7.01
N LEU A 28 4.42 7.15 6.43
CA LEU A 28 4.09 7.29 5.02
C LEU A 28 3.41 8.65 4.79
N ALA A 29 4.23 9.69 4.65
CA ALA A 29 3.80 11.05 4.35
C ALA A 29 3.64 11.30 2.83
N GLU A 30 3.12 12.46 2.46
CA GLU A 30 2.97 12.86 1.06
C GLU A 30 4.32 12.75 0.34
N GLU A 31 5.40 13.29 0.88
CA GLU A 31 6.72 13.33 0.25
C GLU A 31 7.42 11.96 0.18
N ALA A 32 6.90 10.94 0.87
CA ALA A 32 7.50 9.61 0.88
C ALA A 32 7.50 8.96 -0.51
N HIS A 33 6.54 9.32 -1.39
CA HIS A 33 6.47 8.73 -2.71
C HIS A 33 7.67 9.12 -3.57
N HIS A 34 8.15 10.36 -3.45
CA HIS A 34 9.35 10.81 -4.16
C HIS A 34 10.57 9.97 -3.73
N ALA A 35 10.69 9.65 -2.44
CA ALA A 35 11.78 8.82 -1.93
C ALA A 35 11.68 7.37 -2.44
N PHE A 36 10.48 6.79 -2.49
CA PHE A 36 10.27 5.44 -3.01
C PHE A 36 10.46 5.36 -4.53
N SER A 37 9.92 6.29 -5.32
CA SER A 37 10.15 6.36 -6.77
C SER A 37 11.62 6.50 -7.16
N LEU A 38 12.41 7.18 -6.32
CA LEU A 38 13.84 7.39 -6.57
C LEU A 38 14.71 6.19 -6.17
N ARG A 39 14.23 5.34 -5.25
CA ARG A 39 15.05 4.29 -4.62
C ARG A 39 14.62 2.88 -4.98
N ASN A 40 13.35 2.66 -5.29
CA ASN A 40 12.79 1.35 -5.54
C ASN A 40 12.30 1.28 -6.99
N ASP A 41 12.79 0.28 -7.74
CA ASP A 41 12.32 0.02 -9.09
C ASP A 41 10.84 -0.41 -9.06
N PRO A 42 10.01 0.05 -10.02
CA PRO A 42 8.66 -0.48 -10.20
C PRO A 42 8.66 -2.01 -10.34
N LEU A 43 7.60 -2.64 -9.83
CA LEU A 43 7.43 -4.08 -9.93
C LEU A 43 7.38 -4.51 -11.41
N PRO A 44 8.05 -5.62 -11.78
CA PRO A 44 7.93 -6.17 -13.12
C PRO A 44 6.48 -6.54 -13.46
N PRO A 45 6.05 -6.41 -14.74
CA PRO A 45 4.67 -6.67 -15.15
C PRO A 45 4.12 -8.04 -14.72
N LEU A 46 4.95 -9.07 -14.78
CA LEU A 46 4.55 -10.43 -14.38
C LEU A 46 4.27 -10.56 -12.87
N MET A 47 4.97 -9.81 -12.03
CA MET A 47 4.69 -9.76 -10.58
C MET A 47 3.41 -8.99 -10.30
N ILE A 48 3.19 -7.88 -11.02
CA ILE A 48 1.96 -7.09 -10.93
C ILE A 48 0.75 -7.95 -11.29
N GLU A 49 0.80 -8.63 -12.43
CA GLU A 49 -0.27 -9.50 -12.91
C GLU A 49 -0.60 -10.64 -11.92
N GLN A 50 0.43 -11.22 -11.28
CA GLN A 50 0.25 -12.39 -10.41
C GLN A 50 -0.14 -12.04 -8.98
N PHE A 51 0.37 -10.95 -8.43
CA PHE A 51 0.28 -10.67 -6.99
C PHE A 51 -0.40 -9.36 -6.64
N ILE A 52 -0.43 -8.37 -7.55
CA ILE A 52 -1.00 -7.05 -7.26
C ILE A 52 -2.38 -6.88 -7.87
N LEU A 53 -2.54 -7.12 -9.18
CA LEU A 53 -3.84 -6.94 -9.86
C LEU A 53 -4.98 -7.77 -9.23
N PRO A 54 -4.77 -9.01 -8.75
CA PRO A 54 -5.83 -9.74 -8.05
C PRO A 54 -6.33 -9.06 -6.76
N LEU A 55 -5.55 -8.13 -6.21
CA LEU A 55 -5.91 -7.33 -5.04
C LEU A 55 -6.64 -6.05 -5.42
N GLU A 56 -6.49 -5.56 -6.65
CA GLU A 56 -7.06 -4.29 -7.09
C GLU A 56 -8.49 -4.53 -7.61
N GLU A 57 -9.45 -3.78 -7.06
CA GLU A 57 -10.88 -3.95 -7.38
C GLU A 57 -11.31 -3.20 -8.65
N ARG A 58 -10.41 -2.39 -9.23
CA ARG A 58 -10.69 -1.54 -10.39
C ARG A 58 -9.74 -1.86 -11.53
N GLU A 59 -10.16 -1.59 -12.76
CA GLU A 59 -9.24 -1.54 -13.89
C GLU A 59 -8.23 -0.42 -13.67
N MET A 60 -6.95 -0.75 -13.82
CA MET A 60 -5.84 0.21 -13.75
C MET A 60 -5.70 0.89 -15.10
N ASP A 61 -5.30 2.16 -15.09
CA ASP A 61 -4.91 2.81 -16.34
C ASP A 61 -3.54 2.28 -16.81
N ASP A 62 -3.24 2.47 -18.09
CA ASP A 62 -1.98 2.04 -18.71
C ASP A 62 -0.73 2.75 -18.14
N TYR A 63 -0.92 3.78 -17.31
CA TYR A 63 0.14 4.59 -16.72
C TYR A 63 0.35 4.29 -15.23
N THR A 64 -0.40 3.34 -14.68
CA THR A 64 -0.32 3.02 -13.25
C THR A 64 0.91 2.17 -12.99
N GLU A 65 1.84 2.72 -12.22
CA GLU A 65 3.00 1.97 -11.74
C GLU A 65 2.76 1.45 -10.32
N PHE A 66 3.34 0.30 -10.01
CA PHE A 66 3.32 -0.26 -8.67
C PHE A 66 4.75 -0.34 -8.15
N VAL A 67 5.03 0.41 -7.10
CA VAL A 67 6.37 0.49 -6.50
C VAL A 67 6.36 -0.27 -5.18
N PRO A 68 7.23 -1.28 -4.99
CA PRO A 68 7.36 -1.96 -3.71
C PRO A 68 7.96 -0.99 -2.71
N CYS A 69 7.36 -0.81 -1.53
CA CYS A 69 7.86 0.16 -0.55
C CYS A 69 8.66 -0.54 0.55
N MET A 70 8.00 -1.45 1.28
CA MET A 70 8.58 -2.11 2.45
C MET A 70 7.77 -3.36 2.84
N LYS A 71 8.34 -4.20 3.69
CA LYS A 71 7.62 -5.24 4.44
C LYS A 71 7.70 -4.98 5.94
N ILE A 72 6.65 -5.34 6.67
CA ILE A 72 6.60 -5.20 8.14
C ILE A 72 7.48 -6.28 8.77
N PRO A 73 8.38 -5.94 9.72
CA PRO A 73 9.23 -6.91 10.39
C PRO A 73 8.44 -7.78 11.38
N GLU A 74 9.03 -8.90 11.79
CA GLU A 74 8.53 -9.76 12.89
C GLU A 74 7.12 -10.37 12.69
N THR A 75 6.58 -10.39 11.47
CA THR A 75 5.24 -10.93 11.20
C THR A 75 5.14 -12.46 11.29
N HIS A 76 6.28 -13.17 11.39
CA HIS A 76 6.52 -14.61 11.59
C HIS A 76 5.60 -15.62 10.86
N ASP A 77 4.29 -15.58 11.11
CA ASP A 77 3.26 -16.49 10.57
C ASP A 77 2.55 -15.99 9.32
N PHE A 78 2.72 -14.72 8.98
CA PHE A 78 2.25 -14.11 7.73
C PHE A 78 3.31 -13.18 7.15
N HIS A 79 3.03 -12.61 5.98
CA HIS A 79 3.82 -11.56 5.36
C HIS A 79 2.96 -10.32 5.19
N ALA A 80 3.36 -9.18 5.75
CA ALA A 80 2.76 -7.89 5.46
C ALA A 80 3.70 -7.06 4.59
N ILE A 81 3.17 -6.58 3.45
CA ILE A 81 3.89 -5.71 2.53
C ILE A 81 3.13 -4.42 2.31
N ILE A 82 3.88 -3.36 2.01
CA ILE A 82 3.35 -2.08 1.58
C ILE A 82 3.86 -1.83 0.18
N TYR A 83 2.92 -1.58 -0.73
CA TYR A 83 3.22 -1.11 -2.07
C TYR A 83 2.51 0.21 -2.31
N TRP A 84 3.13 1.03 -3.16
CA TRP A 84 2.57 2.28 -3.60
C TRP A 84 2.04 2.13 -5.02
N ARG A 85 0.80 2.53 -5.22
CA ARG A 85 0.18 2.66 -6.53
C ARG A 85 0.32 4.11 -7.00
N ALA A 86 1.08 4.31 -8.07
CA ALA A 86 1.32 5.59 -8.70
C ALA A 86 0.41 5.75 -9.92
N GLY A 87 -0.80 6.26 -9.71
CA GLY A 87 -1.75 6.59 -10.79
C GLY A 87 -1.81 8.10 -11.05
N LEU A 88 -2.50 8.48 -12.13
CA LEU A 88 -2.69 9.90 -12.43
C LEU A 88 -3.58 10.56 -11.35
N MET A 89 -3.00 11.50 -10.59
CA MET A 89 -3.66 12.25 -9.51
C MET A 89 -4.21 11.40 -8.34
N ASN A 90 -3.87 10.11 -8.27
CA ASN A 90 -4.26 9.21 -7.20
C ASN A 90 -3.05 8.37 -6.79
N TYR A 91 -2.71 8.45 -5.52
CA TYR A 91 -1.49 7.87 -4.96
C TYR A 91 -1.88 7.11 -3.71
N HIS A 92 -1.77 5.79 -3.69
CA HIS A 92 -2.24 5.00 -2.53
C HIS A 92 -1.15 4.08 -2.03
N TYR A 93 -0.93 4.07 -0.73
CA TYR A 93 -0.16 3.05 -0.04
C TYR A 93 -1.12 1.99 0.47
N THR A 94 -0.96 0.77 -0.04
CA THR A 94 -1.74 -0.38 0.38
C THR A 94 -0.89 -1.27 1.25
N LEU A 95 -1.34 -1.53 2.47
CA LEU A 95 -0.88 -2.64 3.31
C LEU A 95 -1.64 -3.89 2.91
N ALA A 96 -0.92 -4.92 2.48
CA ALA A 96 -1.48 -6.22 2.12
C ALA A 96 -0.79 -7.34 2.90
N CYS A 97 -1.61 -8.21 3.50
CA CYS A 97 -1.18 -9.30 4.36
C CYS A 97 -1.45 -10.63 3.65
N PHE A 98 -0.46 -11.53 3.66
CA PHE A 98 -0.51 -12.80 2.97
C PHE A 98 -0.11 -13.95 3.88
N THR A 99 -0.67 -15.13 3.65
CA THR A 99 -0.18 -16.37 4.25
C THR A 99 1.24 -16.66 3.75
N LYS A 100 1.96 -17.55 4.44
CA LYS A 100 3.27 -18.09 3.98
C LYS A 100 3.23 -18.69 2.57
N LYS A 101 2.04 -19.00 2.04
CA LYS A 101 1.84 -19.55 0.69
C LYS A 101 1.55 -18.50 -0.37
N GLY A 102 1.41 -17.23 0.01
CA GLY A 102 1.05 -16.12 -0.88
C GLY A 102 -0.44 -15.97 -1.13
N GLU A 103 -1.29 -16.52 -0.27
CA GLU A 103 -2.74 -16.30 -0.31
C GLU A 103 -3.06 -15.02 0.47
N LEU A 104 -3.92 -14.14 -0.08
CA LEU A 104 -4.32 -12.91 0.59
C LEU A 104 -5.10 -13.24 1.88
N ILE A 105 -4.72 -12.59 2.98
CA ILE A 105 -5.43 -12.61 4.26
C ILE A 105 -6.32 -11.37 4.35
N ASP A 106 -5.73 -10.17 4.23
CA ASP A 106 -6.41 -8.89 4.32
C ASP A 106 -5.63 -7.79 3.59
N LYS A 107 -6.29 -6.68 3.25
CA LYS A 107 -5.66 -5.49 2.68
C LYS A 107 -6.38 -4.21 3.08
N ARG A 108 -5.62 -3.13 3.28
CA ARG A 108 -6.15 -1.78 3.48
C ARG A 108 -5.29 -0.73 2.79
N ILE A 109 -5.94 0.27 2.21
CA ILE A 109 -5.27 1.51 1.86
C ILE A 109 -5.12 2.30 3.16
N ILE A 110 -3.87 2.64 3.51
CA ILE A 110 -3.55 3.26 4.80
C ILE A 110 -3.08 4.71 4.67
N ALA A 111 -2.53 5.11 3.52
CA ALA A 111 -2.08 6.47 3.25
C ALA A 111 -2.22 6.79 1.77
N GLY A 112 -2.19 8.07 1.42
CA GLY A 112 -2.26 8.50 0.04
C GLY A 112 -3.05 9.77 -0.22
N THR A 113 -3.20 10.09 -1.50
CA THR A 113 -3.99 11.21 -2.00
C THR A 113 -5.16 10.68 -2.82
N PHE A 114 -6.36 11.07 -2.42
CA PHE A 114 -7.62 10.71 -3.06
C PHE A 114 -8.27 11.97 -3.62
N SER A 115 -8.66 11.94 -4.90
CA SER A 115 -9.46 13.02 -5.50
C SER A 115 -10.80 12.50 -5.99
N ASP A 116 -11.89 13.15 -5.58
CA ASP A 116 -13.24 12.92 -6.13
C ASP A 116 -13.64 13.98 -7.19
N GLY A 117 -12.68 14.80 -7.63
CA GLY A 117 -12.89 15.92 -8.57
C GLY A 117 -13.30 17.23 -7.90
N HIS A 118 -13.76 17.21 -6.63
CA HIS A 118 -14.17 18.39 -5.87
C HIS A 118 -13.32 18.62 -4.62
N THR A 119 -12.91 17.53 -3.98
CA THR A 119 -12.16 17.46 -2.74
C THR A 119 -10.90 16.63 -2.96
N LEU A 120 -9.78 17.15 -2.47
CA LEU A 120 -8.53 16.42 -2.34
C LEU A 120 -8.41 15.97 -0.89
N THR A 121 -8.30 14.67 -0.64
CA THR A 121 -8.04 14.11 0.69
C THR A 121 -6.61 13.57 0.70
N ASN A 122 -5.79 14.08 1.61
CA ASN A 122 -4.44 13.57 1.86
C ASN A 122 -4.41 12.84 3.19
N SER A 123 -3.94 11.60 3.19
CA SER A 123 -3.83 10.73 4.35
C SER A 123 -2.37 10.36 4.60
N VAL A 124 -1.93 10.54 5.83
CA VAL A 124 -0.61 10.13 6.33
C VAL A 124 -0.80 8.98 7.31
N ALA A 125 -0.02 7.91 7.16
CA ALA A 125 -0.02 6.80 8.11
C ALA A 125 1.31 6.74 8.86
N THR A 126 1.26 6.52 10.16
CA THR A 126 2.40 6.08 10.97
C THR A 126 2.14 4.65 11.44
N ILE A 127 3.12 3.77 11.26
CA ILE A 127 3.07 2.39 11.70
C ILE A 127 4.08 2.25 12.84
N ASP A 128 3.58 1.92 14.04
CA ASP A 128 4.35 1.81 15.27
C ASP A 128 4.87 0.37 15.48
N GLU A 129 5.80 0.19 16.41
CA GLU A 129 6.49 -1.09 16.66
C GLU A 129 5.56 -2.21 17.13
N ASP A 130 4.42 -1.86 17.73
CA ASP A 130 3.36 -2.79 18.16
C ASP A 130 2.35 -3.10 17.04
N TRP A 131 2.63 -2.65 15.82
CA TRP A 131 1.77 -2.75 14.64
C TRP A 131 0.44 -1.98 14.72
N THR A 132 0.37 -1.00 15.62
CA THR A 132 -0.63 0.06 15.55
C THR A 132 -0.38 0.93 14.33
N ILE A 133 -1.44 1.30 13.61
CA ILE A 133 -1.38 2.16 12.43
C ILE A 133 -2.25 3.39 12.67
N SER A 134 -1.61 4.53 12.88
CA SER A 134 -2.28 5.82 13.05
C SER A 134 -2.43 6.51 11.71
N ILE A 135 -3.66 6.78 11.28
CA ILE A 135 -3.97 7.44 9.99
C ILE A 135 -4.59 8.80 10.26
N VAL A 136 -3.94 9.85 9.79
CA VAL A 136 -4.45 11.22 9.84
C VAL A 136 -4.76 11.69 8.43
N SER A 137 -5.99 12.12 8.17
CA SER A 137 -6.43 12.61 6.87
C SER A 137 -6.85 14.07 6.95
N GLY A 138 -6.45 14.89 5.99
CA GLY A 138 -6.91 16.26 5.82
C GLY A 138 -7.55 16.46 4.45
N GLN A 139 -8.54 17.35 4.37
CA GLN A 139 -9.25 17.65 3.13
C GLN A 139 -9.02 19.08 2.67
N THR A 140 -8.89 19.27 1.36
CA THR A 140 -8.85 20.60 0.71
C THR A 140 -9.87 20.65 -0.41
N ARG A 141 -10.68 21.72 -0.47
CA ARG A 141 -11.67 21.91 -1.53
C ARG A 141 -11.07 22.68 -2.71
N SER A 142 -11.43 22.29 -3.93
CA SER A 142 -11.02 23.00 -5.15
C SER A 142 -11.44 24.47 -5.11
N GLY A 143 -10.46 25.39 -5.07
CA GLY A 143 -10.65 26.84 -5.08
C GLY A 143 -10.23 27.57 -3.80
N GLU A 144 -9.99 26.85 -2.70
CA GLU A 144 -9.46 27.41 -1.45
C GLU A 144 -7.97 27.10 -1.32
N LYS A 145 -7.14 28.13 -1.12
CA LYS A 145 -5.68 27.99 -0.92
C LYS A 145 -5.29 27.56 0.50
N ASN A 146 -6.26 27.43 1.39
CA ASN A 146 -6.02 27.20 2.81
C ASN A 146 -6.48 25.79 3.20
N TYR A 147 -5.55 25.02 3.75
CA TYR A 147 -5.83 23.79 4.47
C TYR A 147 -6.78 24.07 5.64
N ASP A 148 -7.91 23.36 5.71
CA ASP A 148 -8.85 23.46 6.83
C ASP A 148 -8.55 22.39 7.87
N ALA A 149 -7.77 22.77 8.90
CA ALA A 149 -7.41 21.88 10.01
C ALA A 149 -8.64 21.30 10.74
N SER A 150 -9.80 21.98 10.69
CA SER A 150 -11.04 21.52 11.32
C SER A 150 -11.71 20.35 10.58
N SER A 151 -11.28 20.05 9.36
CA SER A 151 -11.75 18.91 8.56
C SER A 151 -10.91 17.64 8.74
N SER A 152 -9.90 17.68 9.60
CA SER A 152 -8.98 16.55 9.76
C SER A 152 -9.65 15.39 10.51
N THR A 153 -9.51 14.18 9.99
CA THR A 153 -9.97 12.95 10.66
C THR A 153 -8.76 12.12 11.08
N ALA A 154 -8.87 11.49 12.24
CA ALA A 154 -7.88 10.53 12.72
C ALA A 154 -8.59 9.17 12.90
N ASN A 155 -8.00 8.13 12.33
CA ASN A 155 -8.44 6.75 12.49
C ASN A 155 -7.24 5.90 12.91
N GLN A 156 -7.50 4.83 13.64
CA GLN A 156 -6.45 3.92 14.08
C GLN A 156 -6.81 2.49 13.66
N LEU A 157 -5.82 1.78 13.14
CA LEU A 157 -5.93 0.37 12.80
C LEU A 157 -4.94 -0.43 13.64
N GLU A 158 -5.21 -1.73 13.77
CA GLU A 158 -4.29 -2.71 14.34
C GLU A 158 -4.09 -3.83 13.32
N LEU A 159 -2.84 -4.22 13.10
CA LEU A 159 -2.49 -5.44 12.38
C LEU A 159 -2.33 -6.57 13.40
N LEU A 160 -3.23 -7.55 13.34
CA LEU A 160 -3.25 -8.67 14.27
C LEU A 160 -2.19 -9.74 13.92
N PRO A 161 -1.77 -10.60 14.87
CA PRO A 161 -0.79 -11.67 14.64
C PRO A 161 -1.16 -12.67 13.53
N GLU A 162 -2.45 -12.80 13.20
CA GLU A 162 -2.97 -13.61 12.09
C GLU A 162 -2.99 -12.88 10.74
N GLY A 163 -2.55 -11.62 10.68
CA GLY A 163 -2.51 -10.79 9.47
C GLY A 163 -3.80 -10.04 9.14
N GLN A 164 -4.81 -10.07 10.02
CA GLN A 164 -6.04 -9.28 9.85
C GLN A 164 -5.81 -7.81 10.21
N ILE A 165 -6.48 -6.89 9.51
CA ILE A 165 -6.38 -5.45 9.75
C ILE A 165 -7.72 -4.94 10.25
N VAL A 166 -7.77 -4.56 11.53
CA VAL A 166 -9.01 -4.14 12.20
C VAL A 166 -8.99 -2.66 12.55
N ASN A 167 -10.16 -2.01 12.55
CA ASN A 167 -10.26 -0.65 13.08
C ASN A 167 -10.27 -0.72 14.60
N ILE A 168 -9.43 0.06 15.26
CA ILE A 168 -9.56 0.33 16.69
C ILE A 168 -10.68 1.36 16.81
N SER A 169 -11.84 0.90 17.27
CA SER A 169 -12.96 1.77 17.61
C SER A 169 -12.93 1.99 19.12
N ASP A 170 -13.01 3.24 19.56
CA ASP A 170 -13.31 3.58 20.96
C ASP A 170 -14.71 3.09 21.38
#